data_AF-A0A7W1VZN3-F1
#
_entry.id   AF-A0A7W1VZN3-F1
#
_cell.length_a   1.000
_cell.length_b   1.000
_cell.length_c   1.000
_cell.angle_alpha   90.00
_cell.angle_beta   90.00
_cell.angle_gamma   90.00
#
_symmetry.space_group_name_H-M   'P 1'
#
loop_
_entity.id
_entity.type
_entity.pdbx_description
1 polymer ?
#
loop_
_entity_poly.entity_id
_entity_poly.type
_entity_poly.pdbx_seq_one_letter_code
_entity_poly.pdbx_strand_id
1 'polypeptide(L)'
;TGITTSVRDFVILCFRHAGIELRFEGVGIEERGYVERCSNPEYQLEKGKQVVGIHPRYFRPAEVDLLIGDATKAKLKLGWEPKYDLDMLVNEMMKEEIIFQAKKK
;
A
#
# COMPACT_ATOMS: atom_id res chain seq x y z
N THR A 1 9.80 4.34 -12.98
CA THR A 1 8.48 4.91 -13.29
C THR A 1 8.48 6.42 -13.26
N GLY A 2 9.28 7.09 -12.42
CA GLY A 2 9.24 8.55 -12.30
C GLY A 2 7.95 9.06 -11.64
N ILE A 3 7.22 8.14 -10.99
CA ILE A 3 5.96 8.36 -10.30
C ILE A 3 6.19 8.00 -8.84
N THR A 4 5.59 8.76 -7.93
CA THR A 4 5.65 8.55 -6.48
C THR A 4 4.26 8.30 -5.92
N THR A 5 4.17 7.66 -4.76
CA THR A 5 2.92 7.32 -4.09
C THR A 5 3.12 7.36 -2.59
N SER A 6 2.14 7.88 -1.85
CA SER A 6 2.23 7.93 -0.40
C SER A 6 2.10 6.53 0.19
N VAL A 7 2.65 6.34 1.40
CA VAL A 7 2.46 5.09 2.15
C VAL A 7 0.98 4.84 2.44
N ARG A 8 0.21 5.91 2.70
CA ARG A 8 -1.24 5.81 2.93
C ARG A 8 -1.96 5.24 1.71
N ASP A 9 -1.67 5.77 0.52
CA ASP A 9 -2.31 5.31 -0.72
C ASP A 9 -1.91 3.87 -1.05
N PHE A 10 -0.65 3.50 -0.81
CA PHE A 10 -0.18 2.13 -0.97
C PHE A 10 -0.95 1.16 -0.07
N VAL A 11 -1.15 1.50 1.20
CA VAL A 11 -1.95 0.72 2.14
C VAL A 11 -3.40 0.59 1.64
N ILE A 12 -4.02 1.68 1.19
CA ILE A 12 -5.38 1.65 0.64
C ILE A 12 -5.47 0.72 -0.57
N LEU A 13 -4.50 0.77 -1.50
CA LEU A 13 -4.45 -0.12 -2.66
C LEU A 13 -4.37 -1.59 -2.22
N CYS A 14 -3.47 -1.93 -1.29
CA CYS A 14 -3.35 -3.29 -0.76
C CYS A 14 -4.67 -3.82 -0.17
N PHE A 15 -5.33 -3.04 0.69
CA PHE A 15 -6.61 -3.45 1.30
C PHE A 15 -7.72 -3.61 0.27
N ARG A 16 -7.75 -2.76 -0.78
CA ARG A 16 -8.71 -2.88 -1.88
C ARG A 16 -8.56 -4.20 -2.64
N HIS A 17 -7.34 -4.71 -2.84
CA HIS A 17 -7.14 -6.03 -3.46
C HIS A 17 -7.68 -7.18 -2.60
N ALA A 18 -7.72 -7.01 -1.28
CA ALA A 18 -8.41 -7.95 -0.38
C ALA A 18 -9.94 -7.72 -0.33
N GLY A 19 -10.47 -6.72 -1.05
CA GLY A 19 -11.88 -6.32 -1.00
C GLY A 19 -12.29 -5.66 0.31
N ILE A 20 -11.36 -4.92 0.93
CA ILE A 20 -11.58 -4.19 2.18
C ILE A 20 -11.35 -2.69 1.90
N GLU A 21 -12.35 -1.87 2.18
CA GLU A 21 -12.26 -0.42 2.11
C GLU A 21 -11.94 0.14 3.49
N LEU A 22 -11.01 1.10 3.54
CA LEU A 22 -10.57 1.76 4.77
C LEU A 22 -10.99 3.22 4.81
N ARG A 23 -11.32 3.70 6.01
CA ARG A 23 -11.36 5.13 6.34
C ARG A 23 -10.21 5.47 7.29
N PHE A 24 -9.62 6.65 7.13
CA PHE A 24 -8.57 7.15 8.02
C PHE A 24 -9.10 8.34 8.82
N GLU A 25 -8.82 8.36 10.11
CA GLU A 25 -9.20 9.42 11.03
C GLU A 25 -8.02 9.78 11.94
N GLY A 26 -7.94 11.03 12.36
CA GLY A 26 -6.82 11.57 13.13
C GLY A 26 -5.72 12.18 12.26
N VAL A 27 -4.65 12.66 12.89
CA VAL A 27 -3.53 13.34 12.23
C VAL A 27 -2.22 12.92 12.89
N GLY A 28 -1.15 12.80 12.08
CA GLY A 28 0.19 12.49 12.57
C GLY A 28 0.21 11.15 13.32
N ILE A 29 0.79 11.14 14.51
CA ILE A 29 0.90 9.93 15.34
C ILE A 29 -0.45 9.38 15.83
N GLU A 30 -1.50 10.20 15.86
CA GLU A 30 -2.85 9.80 16.26
C GLU A 30 -3.69 9.33 15.08
N GLU A 31 -3.18 9.37 13.85
CA GLU A 31 -3.91 8.83 12.70
C GLU A 31 -4.06 7.29 12.81
N ARG A 32 -5.27 6.82 12.52
CA ARG A 32 -5.68 5.41 12.55
C ARG A 32 -6.50 5.08 11.31
N GLY A 33 -6.33 3.86 10.81
CA GLY A 33 -7.11 3.31 9.69
C GLY A 33 -8.11 2.26 10.18
N TYR A 34 -9.36 2.40 9.77
CA TYR A 34 -10.48 1.58 10.20
C TYR A 34 -11.21 0.97 9.02
N VAL A 35 -11.79 -0.20 9.21
CA VAL A 35 -12.62 -0.87 8.20
C VAL A 35 -13.90 -0.07 7.98
N GLU A 36 -14.11 0.39 6.77
CA GLU A 36 -15.36 1.05 6.36
C GLU A 36 -16.35 0.04 5.78
N ARG A 37 -15.86 -0.85 4.92
CA ARG A 37 -16.67 -1.85 4.21
C ARG A 37 -15.83 -3.04 3.76
N CYS A 38 -16.44 -4.22 3.78
CA CYS A 38 -15.89 -5.43 3.18
C CYS A 38 -16.79 -5.88 2.02
N SER A 39 -16.22 -6.02 0.83
CA SER A 39 -16.91 -6.54 -0.37
C SER A 39 -16.53 -7.99 -0.69
N ASN A 40 -15.43 -8.50 -0.09
CA ASN A 40 -14.99 -9.87 -0.27
C ASN A 40 -15.69 -10.82 0.72
N PRO A 41 -16.44 -11.85 0.28
CA PRO A 41 -17.12 -12.80 1.16
C PRO A 41 -16.18 -13.56 2.11
N GLU A 42 -14.93 -13.80 1.72
CA GLU A 42 -13.93 -14.52 2.53
C GLU A 42 -13.39 -13.69 3.70
N TYR A 43 -13.51 -12.36 3.63
CA TYR A 43 -12.97 -11.44 4.63
C TYR A 43 -14.05 -10.47 5.11
N GLN A 44 -14.71 -10.82 6.21
CA GLN A 44 -15.75 -10.01 6.83
C GLN A 44 -15.25 -9.46 8.17
N LEU A 45 -14.61 -8.29 8.12
CA LEU A 45 -14.18 -7.57 9.31
C LEU A 45 -15.31 -6.66 9.81
N GLU A 46 -15.39 -6.47 11.13
CA GLU A 46 -16.35 -5.55 11.74
C GLU A 46 -16.14 -4.11 11.24
N LYS A 47 -17.22 -3.44 10.83
CA LYS A 47 -17.18 -2.02 10.48
C LYS A 47 -16.72 -1.20 11.69
N GLY A 48 -15.76 -0.31 11.47
CA GLY A 48 -15.14 0.51 12.52
C GLY A 48 -14.00 -0.18 13.26
N LYS A 49 -13.65 -1.42 12.92
CA LYS A 49 -12.48 -2.08 13.49
C LYS A 49 -11.19 -1.39 13.03
N GLN A 50 -10.33 -1.03 13.97
CA GLN A 50 -9.00 -0.50 13.68
C GLN A 50 -8.10 -1.61 13.13
N VAL A 51 -7.47 -1.36 11.97
CA VAL A 51 -6.56 -2.30 11.31
C VAL A 51 -5.20 -1.68 10.96
N VAL A 52 -5.10 -0.35 10.99
CA VAL A 52 -3.84 0.38 10.77
C VAL A 52 -3.65 1.40 11.90
N GLY A 53 -2.43 1.50 12.41
CA GLY A 53 -2.04 2.53 13.37
C GLY A 53 -0.58 2.94 13.18
N ILE A 54 -0.25 4.14 13.64
CA ILE A 54 1.10 4.70 13.53
C ILE A 54 1.79 4.56 14.88
N HIS A 55 2.99 4.00 14.87
CA HIS A 55 3.79 3.84 16.07
C HIS A 55 5.13 4.58 15.93
N PRO A 56 5.50 5.49 16.84
CA PRO A 56 6.69 6.36 16.71
C PRO A 56 8.01 5.58 16.63
N ARG A 57 8.06 4.36 17.19
CA ARG A 57 9.20 3.46 17.04
C ARG A 57 9.65 3.23 15.59
N TYR A 58 8.75 3.35 14.61
CA TYR A 58 9.08 3.16 13.20
C TYR A 58 9.57 4.43 12.49
N PHE A 59 9.54 5.59 13.16
CA PHE A 59 10.11 6.82 12.62
C PHE A 59 11.63 6.78 12.65
N ARG A 60 12.26 7.28 11.59
CA ARG A 60 13.70 7.37 11.47
C ARG A 60 14.20 8.76 11.89
N PRO A 61 15.34 8.88 12.57
CA PRO A 61 15.92 10.18 12.94
C PRO A 61 16.20 11.10 11.75
N ALA A 62 16.41 10.53 10.57
CA ALA A 62 16.50 11.23 9.30
C ALA A 62 15.46 10.64 8.34
N GLU A 63 14.31 11.29 8.25
CA GLU A 63 13.29 10.96 7.26
C GLU A 63 13.62 11.61 5.91
N VAL A 64 13.16 10.97 4.83
CA VAL A 64 13.27 11.51 3.49
C VAL A 64 11.85 11.82 3.00
N ASP A 65 11.55 13.12 2.84
CA ASP A 65 10.18 13.57 2.56
C ASP A 65 9.64 13.09 1.21
N LEU A 66 10.49 13.09 0.18
CA LEU A 66 10.10 12.71 -1.17
C LEU A 66 11.28 12.12 -1.95
N LEU A 67 11.07 10.94 -2.52
CA LEU A 67 11.96 10.35 -3.51
C LEU A 67 11.22 10.23 -4.83
N ILE A 68 11.77 10.86 -5.86
CA ILE A 68 11.29 10.75 -7.24
C ILE A 68 12.49 10.69 -8.19
N GLY A 69 12.61 9.59 -8.92
CA GLY A 69 13.74 9.35 -9.81
C GLY A 69 13.47 9.77 -11.25
N ASP A 70 14.41 10.48 -11.87
CA ASP A 70 14.42 10.74 -13.31
C ASP A 70 15.23 9.66 -14.05
N ALA A 71 14.55 8.85 -14.85
CA ALA A 71 15.15 7.78 -15.65
C ALA A 71 15.45 8.18 -17.10
N THR A 72 15.37 9.47 -17.46
CA THR A 72 15.53 9.97 -18.83
C THR A 72 16.85 9.50 -19.46
N LYS A 73 17.95 9.53 -18.71
CA LYS A 73 19.26 9.05 -19.19
C LYS A 73 19.23 7.57 -19.57
N ALA A 74 18.58 6.72 -18.78
CA ALA A 74 18.48 5.29 -19.05
C ALA A 74 17.60 5.02 -20.28
N LYS A 75 16.46 5.72 -20.40
CA LYS A 75 15.60 5.64 -21.58
C LYS A 75 16.34 6.03 -22.86
N LEU A 76 17.05 7.15 -22.86
CA LEU A 76 17.75 7.65 -24.06
C LEU A 76 18.94 6.78 -24.47
N LYS A 77 19.74 6.30 -23.51
CA LYS A 77 20.98 5.57 -23.82
C LYS A 77 20.78 4.06 -23.95
N LEU A 78 19.80 3.50 -23.25
CA LEU A 78 19.61 2.06 -23.15
C LEU A 78 18.27 1.60 -23.72
N GLY A 79 17.39 2.51 -24.15
CA GLY A 79 16.01 2.19 -24.52
C GLY A 79 15.20 1.62 -23.36
N TRP A 80 15.65 1.82 -22.12
CA TRP A 80 15.03 1.21 -20.95
C TRP A 80 13.77 1.97 -20.54
N GLU A 81 12.69 1.22 -20.35
CA GLU A 81 11.42 1.71 -19.81
C GLU A 81 10.84 0.70 -18.80
N PRO A 82 10.16 1.18 -17.74
CA PRO A 82 9.51 0.30 -16.78
C PRO A 82 8.37 -0.48 -17.45
N LYS A 83 8.36 -1.81 -17.26
CA LYS A 83 7.32 -2.71 -17.80
C LYS A 83 6.15 -2.97 -16.83
N TYR A 84 6.29 -2.51 -15.59
CA TYR A 84 5.33 -2.66 -14.52
C TYR A 84 4.98 -1.28 -13.96
N ASP A 85 3.71 -1.08 -13.66
CA ASP A 85 3.24 0.04 -12.87
C ASP A 85 2.98 -0.39 -11.40
N LEU A 86 2.51 0.55 -10.59
CA LEU A 86 2.26 0.30 -9.18
C LEU A 86 1.11 -0.68 -8.95
N ASP A 87 0.03 -0.58 -9.74
CA ASP A 87 -1.16 -1.41 -9.56
C ASP A 87 -0.84 -2.87 -9.87
N MET A 88 -0.10 -3.12 -10.97
CA MET A 88 0.39 -4.46 -11.32
C MET A 88 1.26 -5.05 -10.22
N LEU A 89 2.17 -4.25 -9.64
CA LEU A 89 3.04 -4.69 -8.54
C LEU A 89 2.23 -5.05 -7.29
N VAL A 90 1.33 -4.17 -6.86
CA VAL A 90 0.51 -4.40 -5.66
C VAL A 90 -0.39 -5.63 -5.85
N ASN A 91 -0.97 -5.78 -7.04
CA ASN A 91 -1.80 -6.93 -7.37
C ASN A 91 -1.02 -8.26 -7.26
N GLU A 92 0.19 -8.32 -7.81
CA GLU A 92 1.05 -9.50 -7.73
C GLU A 92 1.42 -9.82 -6.28
N MET A 93 1.87 -8.82 -5.52
CA MET A 93 2.23 -8.97 -4.11
C MET A 93 1.05 -9.47 -3.26
N MET A 94 -0.12 -8.85 -3.40
CA MET A 94 -1.30 -9.17 -2.59
C MET A 94 -1.86 -10.55 -2.94
N LYS A 95 -1.86 -10.90 -4.23
CA LYS A 95 -2.32 -12.21 -4.68
C LYS A 95 -1.48 -13.33 -4.06
N GLU A 96 -0.15 -13.22 -4.12
CA GLU A 96 0.73 -14.24 -3.56
C GLU A 96 0.61 -14.33 -2.03
N GLU A 97 0.48 -13.19 -1.34
CA GLU A 97 0.27 -13.18 0.11
C GLU A 97 -1.05 -13.86 0.51
N ILE A 98 -2.15 -13.57 -0.19
CA ILE A 98 -3.47 -14.19 0.05
C ILE A 98 -3.40 -15.71 -0.15
N ILE A 99 -2.77 -16.17 -1.24
CA ILE A 99 -2.56 -17.60 -1.52
C ILE A 99 -1.74 -18.25 -0.42
N PHE A 100 -0.65 -17.59 0.01
CA PHE A 100 0.23 -18.11 1.05
C PHE A 100 -0.49 -18.26 2.40
N GLN A 101 -1.28 -17.26 2.80
CA GLN A 101 -2.03 -17.30 4.05
C GLN A 101 -3.17 -18.33 4.01
N ALA A 102 -3.82 -18.54 2.86
CA ALA A 102 -4.84 -19.56 2.71
C ALA A 102 -4.30 -20.99 2.90
N LYS A 103 -3.06 -21.26 2.48
CA LYS A 103 -2.39 -22.57 2.67
C LYS A 103 -2.03 -22.88 4.12
N LYS A 104 -1.98 -21.87 4.99
CA LYS A 104 -1.64 -22.02 6.42
C LYS A 104 -2.85 -22.27 7.32
N LYS A 105 -4.07 -22.06 6.80
CA LYS A 105 -5.32 -22.44 7.48
C LYS A 105 -5.61 -23.92 7.23
#